data_AF-A0A6G2QAH5-F1
#
_entry.id   AF-A0A6G2QAH5-F1
#
_cell.length_a   1.000
_cell.length_b   1.000
_cell.length_c   1.000
_cell.angle_alpha   90.00
_cell.angle_beta   90.00
_cell.angle_gamma   90.00
#
_symmetry.space_group_name_H-M   'P 1'
#
loop_
_entity.id
_entity.type
_entity.pdbx_description
1 polymer ?
#
loop_
_entity_poly.entity_id
_entity_poly.type
_entity_poly.pdbx_seq_one_letter_code
_entity_poly.pdbx_strand_id
1 'polypeptide(L)'
;MRLLLISDTHLPRRAKRLPQALLAELPRADVVFHAGDWVDTATLDLLESRSRRLIGVYGNNDGPELRARLPEVAYAELDGLRFGAVHETGSARGREARCAARFPDLDVLVFGHSHIPW
;
A
#
# COMPACT_ATOMS: atom_id res chain seq x y z
N MET A 1 -12.28 -14.34 -0.59
CA MET A 1 -10.89 -13.86 -0.51
C MET A 1 -10.67 -12.98 0.71
N ARG A 2 -9.50 -13.04 1.33
CA ARG A 2 -9.09 -12.21 2.47
C ARG A 2 -8.02 -11.21 2.07
N LEU A 3 -8.34 -9.93 2.18
CA LEU A 3 -7.42 -8.83 1.92
C LEU A 3 -6.90 -8.23 3.23
N LEU A 4 -5.61 -7.90 3.26
CA LEU A 4 -4.99 -7.12 4.34
C LEU A 4 -4.45 -5.82 3.76
N LEU A 5 -4.94 -4.68 4.25
CA LEU A 5 -4.53 -3.36 3.76
C LEU A 5 -3.66 -2.67 4.81
N ILE A 6 -2.48 -2.24 4.38
CA ILE A 6 -1.46 -1.57 5.19
C ILE A 6 -1.09 -0.27 4.47
N SER A 7 -0.64 0.75 5.21
CA SER A 7 -0.08 1.97 4.64
C SER A 7 0.77 2.67 5.69
N ASP A 8 1.64 3.59 5.25
CA ASP A 8 2.30 4.58 6.10
C ASP A 8 3.01 3.96 7.31
N THR A 9 3.69 2.82 7.10
CA THR A 9 4.40 2.12 8.18
C THR A 9 5.58 2.93 8.72
N HIS A 10 6.23 3.72 7.86
CA HIS A 10 7.32 4.63 8.19
C HIS A 10 8.39 4.02 9.11
N LEU A 11 8.76 2.76 8.90
CA LEU A 11 9.77 2.09 9.70
C LEU A 11 11.17 2.45 9.19
N PRO A 12 12.16 2.68 10.08
CA PRO A 12 12.07 2.70 11.54
C PRO A 12 11.81 4.12 12.11
N ARG A 13 11.36 5.09 11.30
CA ARG A 13 11.22 6.50 11.69
C ARG A 13 10.08 6.77 12.68
N ARG A 14 8.93 6.12 12.52
CA ARG A 14 7.73 6.34 13.37
C ARG A 14 7.49 5.21 14.38
N ALA A 15 8.04 4.03 14.12
CA ALA A 15 8.01 2.89 15.02
C ALA A 15 9.27 2.04 14.85
N LYS A 16 9.53 1.14 15.79
CA LYS A 16 10.69 0.23 15.72
C LYS A 16 10.39 -1.08 14.99
N ARG A 17 9.13 -1.51 14.97
CA ARG A 17 8.66 -2.77 14.38
C ARG A 17 7.17 -2.71 14.10
N LEU A 18 6.71 -3.55 13.18
CA LEU A 18 5.27 -3.78 12.97
C LEU A 18 4.64 -4.47 14.19
N PRO A 19 3.35 -4.19 14.49
CA PRO A 19 2.63 -4.89 15.56
C PRO A 19 2.60 -6.41 15.33
N GLN A 20 2.73 -7.20 16.39
CA GLN A 20 2.74 -8.66 16.28
C GLN A 20 1.41 -9.22 15.75
N ALA A 21 0.29 -8.57 16.09
CA ALA A 21 -1.01 -8.92 15.53
C ALA A 21 -1.04 -8.74 14.00
N LEU A 22 -0.47 -7.65 13.47
CA LEU A 22 -0.36 -7.44 12.02
C LEU A 22 0.49 -8.54 11.37
N LEU A 23 1.64 -8.87 11.97
CA LEU A 23 2.52 -9.92 11.47
C LEU A 23 1.86 -11.31 11.45
N ALA A 24 0.93 -11.58 12.38
CA ALA A 24 0.19 -12.83 12.42
C ALA A 24 -0.88 -12.92 11.31
N GLU A 25 -1.32 -11.78 10.76
CA GLU A 25 -2.32 -11.74 9.69
C GLU A 25 -1.72 -11.88 8.29
N LEU A 26 -0.44 -11.51 8.09
CA LEU A 26 0.27 -11.63 6.81
C LEU A 26 0.11 -13.02 6.14
N PRO A 27 0.44 -14.15 6.80
CA PRO A 27 0.32 -15.47 6.18
C PRO A 27 -1.13 -15.95 6.04
N ARG A 28 -2.10 -15.25 6.64
CA ARG A 28 -3.52 -15.60 6.61
C ARG A 28 -4.26 -14.84 5.51
N ALA A 29 -3.71 -13.75 5.00
CA ALA A 29 -4.25 -13.02 3.87
C ALA A 29 -3.98 -13.76 2.55
N ASP A 30 -4.90 -13.64 1.60
CA ASP A 30 -4.68 -14.08 0.23
C ASP A 30 -3.86 -13.03 -0.51
N VAL A 31 -4.13 -11.74 -0.24
CA VAL A 31 -3.41 -10.59 -0.80
C VAL A 31 -3.19 -9.53 0.26
N VAL A 32 -1.96 -9.01 0.32
CA VAL A 32 -1.58 -7.87 1.16
C VAL A 32 -1.37 -6.66 0.27
N PHE A 33 -2.01 -5.55 0.60
CA PHE A 33 -1.74 -4.24 0.00
C PHE A 33 -0.88 -3.40 0.95
N HIS A 34 0.06 -2.63 0.40
CA HIS A 34 0.74 -1.57 1.13
C HIS A 34 0.78 -0.27 0.31
N ALA A 35 0.06 0.75 0.76
CA ALA A 35 -0.16 1.99 0.00
C ALA A 35 0.95 3.05 0.15
N GLY A 36 2.21 2.61 0.21
CA GLY A 36 3.40 3.47 0.29
C GLY A 36 3.81 3.93 1.68
N ASP A 37 4.91 4.69 1.71
CA ASP A 37 5.56 5.24 2.90
C ASP A 37 6.10 4.16 3.86
N TRP A 38 6.98 3.32 3.32
CA TRP A 38 7.71 2.25 4.01
C TRP A 38 8.91 2.78 4.78
N VAL A 39 9.64 3.72 4.16
CA VAL A 39 10.93 4.32 4.54
C VAL A 39 12.14 3.40 4.39
N ASP A 40 12.05 2.11 4.72
CA ASP A 40 13.15 1.16 4.57
C ASP A 40 12.82 -0.04 3.67
N THR A 41 13.86 -0.65 3.12
CA THR A 41 13.77 -1.87 2.29
C THR A 41 13.56 -3.12 3.14
N ALA A 42 14.00 -3.13 4.39
CA ALA A 42 13.83 -4.26 5.30
C ALA A 42 12.36 -4.56 5.61
N THR A 43 11.49 -3.54 5.70
CA THR A 43 10.05 -3.75 5.86
C THR A 43 9.43 -4.35 4.60
N LEU A 44 9.87 -3.93 3.42
CA LEU A 44 9.45 -4.55 2.16
C LEU A 44 9.85 -6.04 2.14
N ASP A 45 11.11 -6.35 2.42
CA ASP A 45 11.62 -7.74 2.46
C ASP A 45 10.84 -8.61 3.47
N LEU A 46 10.52 -8.05 4.64
CA LEU A 46 9.71 -8.72 5.66
C LEU A 46 8.30 -9.03 5.15
N LEU A 47 7.64 -8.08 4.49
CA LEU A 47 6.30 -8.27 3.96
C LEU A 47 6.30 -9.25 2.79
N GLU A 48 7.26 -9.15 1.87
CA GLU A 48 7.43 -10.08 0.75
C GLU A 48 7.64 -11.51 1.25
N SER A 49 8.49 -11.71 2.25
CA SER A 49 8.79 -13.05 2.78
C SER A 49 7.65 -13.73 3.55
N ARG A 50 6.65 -12.95 4.01
CA ARG A 50 5.53 -13.46 4.83
C ARG A 50 4.18 -13.43 4.15
N SER A 51 4.05 -12.71 3.05
CA SER A 51 2.79 -12.57 2.31
C SER A 51 2.73 -13.62 1.19
N ARG A 52 1.56 -14.19 0.96
CA ARG A 52 1.34 -15.06 -0.22
C ARG A 52 1.43 -14.25 -1.53
N ARG A 53 0.91 -13.03 -1.49
CA ARG A 53 0.97 -12.04 -2.57
C ARG A 53 1.00 -10.65 -1.94
N LEU A 54 1.95 -9.83 -2.37
CA LEU A 54 2.08 -8.44 -1.96
C LEU A 54 1.83 -7.52 -3.17
N ILE A 55 0.97 -6.52 -2.98
CA ILE A 55 0.76 -5.42 -3.90
C ILE A 55 1.20 -4.15 -3.17
N GLY A 56 2.41 -3.70 -3.47
CA GLY A 56 3.02 -2.53 -2.86
C GLY A 56 3.23 -1.42 -3.87
N VAL A 57 3.13 -0.18 -3.41
CA VAL A 57 3.56 1.02 -4.14
C VAL A 57 4.52 1.82 -3.28
N TYR A 58 5.36 2.67 -3.88
CA TYR A 58 6.12 3.64 -3.10
C TYR A 58 5.26 4.86 -2.73
N GLY A 59 5.61 5.52 -1.63
CA GLY A 59 5.10 6.80 -1.18
C GLY A 59 6.12 7.94 -1.28
N ASN A 60 5.77 9.14 -0.78
CA ASN A 60 6.63 10.30 -0.90
C ASN A 60 7.85 10.27 0.02
N ASN A 61 7.84 9.45 1.08
CA ASN A 61 8.96 9.31 1.99
C ASN A 61 9.94 8.19 1.59
N ASP A 62 9.66 7.48 0.51
CA ASP A 62 10.46 6.33 0.05
C ASP A 62 11.57 6.74 -0.92
N GLY A 63 12.78 6.27 -0.61
CA GLY A 63 14.00 6.58 -1.36
C GLY A 63 14.20 5.76 -2.64
N PRO A 64 15.33 5.99 -3.36
CA PRO A 64 15.63 5.35 -4.64
C PRO A 64 15.61 3.82 -4.61
N GLU A 65 16.08 3.21 -3.52
CA GLU A 65 16.13 1.75 -3.38
C GLU A 65 14.72 1.11 -3.41
N LEU A 66 13.75 1.74 -2.74
CA LEU A 66 12.35 1.29 -2.76
C LEU A 66 11.69 1.60 -4.10
N ARG A 67 11.94 2.78 -4.67
CA ARG A 67 11.41 3.18 -5.99
C ARG A 67 11.95 2.33 -7.14
N ALA A 68 13.10 1.69 -6.97
CA ALA A 68 13.63 0.72 -7.93
C ALA A 68 12.90 -0.63 -7.88
N ARG A 69 12.20 -0.93 -6.78
CA ARG A 69 11.52 -2.21 -6.53
C ARG A 69 10.00 -2.12 -6.59
N LEU A 70 9.45 -0.95 -6.27
CA LEU A 70 8.02 -0.70 -6.19
C LEU A 70 7.59 0.29 -7.27
N PRO A 71 6.42 0.11 -7.89
CA PRO A 71 5.87 1.09 -8.81
C PRO A 71 5.21 2.27 -8.06
N GLU A 72 4.93 3.35 -8.80
CA GLU A 72 4.09 4.45 -8.30
C GLU A 72 2.63 4.00 -8.13
N VAL A 73 2.16 3.22 -9.12
CA VAL A 73 0.81 2.67 -9.17
C VAL A 73 0.90 1.19 -9.46
N ALA A 74 0.20 0.38 -8.67
CA ALA A 74 0.07 -1.04 -8.90
C ALA A 74 -1.39 -1.37 -9.24
N TYR A 75 -1.59 -2.34 -10.13
CA TYR A 75 -2.91 -2.82 -10.54
C TYR A 75 -3.05 -4.30 -10.29
N ALA A 76 -4.25 -4.76 -9.95
CA ALA A 76 -4.56 -6.17 -9.83
C ALA A 76 -6.04 -6.43 -10.12
N GLU A 77 -6.34 -7.53 -10.79
CA GLU A 77 -7.68 -8.08 -10.84
C GLU A 77 -7.81 -9.14 -9.73
N LEU A 78 -8.80 -8.98 -8.86
CA LEU A 78 -9.06 -9.84 -7.72
C LEU A 78 -10.56 -10.16 -7.64
N ASP A 79 -10.92 -11.44 -7.70
CA ASP A 79 -12.32 -11.91 -7.73
C ASP A 79 -13.21 -11.13 -8.73
N GLY A 80 -12.66 -10.81 -9.91
CA GLY A 80 -13.36 -10.10 -10.99
C GLY A 80 -13.45 -8.58 -10.84
N LEU A 81 -12.85 -8.00 -9.79
CA LEU A 81 -12.77 -6.55 -9.58
C LEU A 81 -11.39 -6.01 -9.93
N ARG A 82 -11.35 -4.85 -10.57
CA ARG A 82 -10.13 -4.11 -10.94
C ARG A 82 -9.71 -3.22 -9.78
N PHE A 83 -8.65 -3.63 -9.10
CA PHE A 83 -7.99 -2.86 -8.05
C PHE A 83 -6.84 -2.03 -8.62
N GLY A 84 -6.65 -0.85 -8.04
CA GLY A 84 -5.41 -0.10 -8.11
C GLY A 84 -4.94 0.31 -6.72
N ALA A 85 -3.64 0.51 -6.59
CA ALA A 85 -3.02 1.07 -5.40
C ALA A 85 -2.11 2.23 -5.77
N VAL A 86 -2.12 3.31 -4.99
CA VAL A 86 -1.27 4.49 -5.17
C VAL A 86 -1.08 5.19 -3.83
N HIS A 87 0.06 5.82 -3.59
CA HIS A 87 0.21 6.73 -2.47
C HIS A 87 -0.23 8.15 -2.88
N GLU A 88 -1.46 8.56 -2.54
CA GLU A 88 -2.04 9.84 -3.01
C GLU A 88 -1.61 11.02 -2.15
N THR A 89 -0.66 11.81 -2.66
CA THR A 89 -0.02 12.94 -1.96
C THR A 89 -0.66 14.29 -2.26
N GLY A 90 -1.77 14.29 -3.00
CA GLY A 90 -2.47 15.50 -3.40
C GLY A 90 -3.30 16.09 -2.25
N SER A 91 -3.90 17.25 -2.54
CA SER A 91 -4.74 17.95 -1.56
C SER A 91 -5.92 17.09 -1.12
N ALA A 92 -6.22 17.10 0.18
CA ALA A 92 -7.39 16.38 0.70
C ALA A 92 -8.70 16.88 0.05
N ARG A 93 -8.79 18.19 -0.22
CA ARG A 93 -9.95 18.79 -0.90
C ARG A 93 -10.04 18.26 -2.33
N GLY A 94 -11.16 17.60 -2.65
CA GLY A 94 -11.41 17.05 -3.98
C GLY A 94 -10.61 15.80 -4.33
N ARG A 95 -10.00 15.13 -3.34
CA ARG A 95 -9.23 13.89 -3.57
C ARG A 95 -10.06 12.83 -4.29
N GLU A 96 -11.27 12.55 -3.82
CA GLU A 96 -12.15 11.54 -4.44
C GLU A 96 -12.37 11.81 -5.92
N ALA A 97 -12.76 13.04 -6.28
CA ALA A 97 -13.03 13.42 -7.66
C ALA A 97 -11.77 13.30 -8.54
N ARG A 98 -10.59 13.70 -8.03
CA ARG A 98 -9.33 13.52 -8.75
C ARG A 98 -8.97 12.06 -8.91
N CYS A 99 -9.15 11.24 -7.87
CA CYS A 99 -8.89 9.81 -7.93
C CYS A 99 -9.81 9.13 -8.94
N ALA A 100 -11.12 9.41 -8.89
CA ALA A 100 -12.09 8.89 -9.85
C ALA A 100 -11.76 9.32 -11.30
N ALA A 101 -11.33 10.56 -11.50
CA ALA A 101 -10.92 11.05 -12.81
C ALA A 101 -9.59 10.44 -13.30
N ARG A 102 -8.63 10.21 -12.40
CA ARG A 102 -7.32 9.61 -12.73
C ARG A 102 -7.44 8.11 -12.99
N PHE A 103 -8.38 7.44 -12.34
CA PHE A 103 -8.56 5.98 -12.38
C PHE A 103 -10.01 5.59 -12.70
N PRO A 104 -10.54 6.00 -13.87
CA PRO A 104 -11.96 5.81 -14.20
C PRO A 104 -12.36 4.34 -14.39
N ASP A 105 -11.37 3.48 -14.67
CA ASP A 105 -11.54 2.07 -14.94
C ASP A 105 -11.30 1.17 -13.71
N LEU A 106 -11.11 1.73 -12.52
CA LEU A 106 -10.97 0.92 -11.32
C LEU A 106 -12.30 0.77 -10.60
N ASP A 107 -12.55 -0.44 -10.13
CA ASP A 107 -13.69 -0.71 -9.25
C ASP A 107 -13.32 -0.41 -7.79
N VAL A 108 -12.03 -0.54 -7.44
CA VAL A 108 -11.49 -0.21 -6.11
C VAL A 108 -10.13 0.47 -6.22
N LEU A 109 -9.94 1.59 -5.51
CA LEU A 109 -8.65 2.25 -5.35
C LEU A 109 -8.22 2.21 -3.87
N VAL A 110 -7.01 1.71 -3.61
CA VAL A 110 -6.37 1.73 -2.29
C VAL A 110 -5.33 2.85 -2.26
N PHE A 111 -5.46 3.79 -1.33
CA PHE A 111 -4.49 4.88 -1.18
C PHE A 111 -4.20 5.26 0.28
N GLY A 112 -3.00 5.78 0.51
CA GLY A 112 -2.46 6.16 1.82
C GLY A 112 -2.35 7.68 2.05
N HIS A 113 -1.27 8.10 2.72
CA HIS A 113 -0.82 9.49 2.94
C HIS A 113 -1.52 10.26 4.06
N SER A 114 -2.85 10.20 4.14
CA SER A 114 -3.56 11.10 5.06
C SER A 114 -3.59 10.67 6.52
N HIS A 115 -3.26 9.40 6.82
CA HIS A 115 -3.47 8.78 8.14
C HIS A 115 -4.91 8.88 8.68
N ILE A 116 -5.88 9.17 7.81
CA ILE A 116 -7.30 9.26 8.13
C ILE A 116 -8.02 8.18 7.31
N PRO A 117 -8.78 7.28 7.96
CA PRO A 117 -9.61 6.32 7.24
C PRO A 117 -10.61 7.04 6.34
N TRP A 118 -10.76 6.52 5.12
CA TRP A 118 -11.70 7.02 4.13
C TRP A 118 -12.77 5.96 3.86
#